data_AF-A0A7D5IEP3-F1
#
_entry.id   AF-A0A7D5IEP3-F1
#
_cell.length_a   1.000
_cell.length_b   1.000
_cell.length_c   1.000
_cell.angle_alpha   90.00
_cell.angle_beta   90.00
_cell.angle_gamma   90.00
#
_symmetry.space_group_name_H-M   'P 1'
#
loop_
_entity.id
_entity.type
_entity.pdbx_description
1 polymer ?
#
loop_
_entity_poly.entity_id
_entity_poly.type
_entity_poly.pdbx_seq_one_letter_code
_entity_poly.pdbx_strand_id
1 'polypeptide(L)'
;MVAVTPRPGPVLARLARPAGPETTLAVLADVHADAARESGSWKCHEHALDRLRTALDDAGRLGADAVLVAGDLTRDGRPDSFDAVDAAFATFDGPVLCVPGNHDVPKTYRDAPSVHAFRERYTPGVLPYVRRVGSVHVVGLDTASAVEDGSHGRVTDDQLAWLDAVLPTIGEAVVVCHHNLADVLADHDVPLAVSGHAHWPTVGTAGRVRELLAPAVCSFPQAGLLLDVTPEGTTVSMLPLADRDGLRAAHDAARDGTERSRRIVETFRDGYLTRFPLVDERTRNNPNATRLPLER
;
A
#
# COMPACT_ATOMS: atom_id res chain seq x y z
N MET A 1 -30.71 5.61 11.61
CA MET A 1 -29.63 5.38 10.63
C MET A 1 -29.46 3.88 10.48
N VAL A 2 -29.74 3.34 9.30
CA VAL A 2 -29.45 1.93 9.01
C VAL A 2 -27.92 1.83 8.90
N ALA A 3 -27.29 1.09 9.80
CA ALA A 3 -25.88 0.77 9.69
C ALA A 3 -25.68 -0.01 8.39
N VAL A 4 -25.06 0.62 7.39
CA VAL A 4 -24.58 -0.10 6.21
C VAL A 4 -23.46 -1.00 6.72
N THR A 5 -23.67 -2.31 6.71
CA THR A 5 -22.59 -3.27 6.92
C THR A 5 -21.49 -2.96 5.90
N PRO A 6 -20.28 -2.55 6.32
CA PRO A 6 -19.19 -2.35 5.39
C PRO A 6 -18.94 -3.68 4.70
N ARG A 7 -19.01 -3.67 3.38
CA ARG A 7 -18.59 -4.79 2.56
C ARG A 7 -17.32 -4.36 1.84
N PRO A 8 -16.29 -5.23 1.79
CA PRO A 8 -15.18 -5.00 0.88
C PRO A 8 -15.74 -4.71 -0.51
N GLY A 9 -15.06 -3.84 -1.23
CA GLY A 9 -15.34 -3.59 -2.63
C GLY A 9 -15.09 -4.82 -3.50
N PRO A 10 -14.97 -4.66 -4.83
CA PRO A 10 -14.72 -5.79 -5.72
C PRO A 10 -13.46 -6.56 -5.32
N VAL A 11 -13.51 -7.89 -5.47
CA VAL A 11 -12.36 -8.78 -5.28
C VAL A 11 -11.37 -8.52 -6.41
N LEU A 12 -10.26 -7.87 -6.09
CA LEU A 12 -9.18 -7.56 -7.02
C LEU A 12 -8.44 -8.82 -7.46
N ALA A 13 -8.13 -9.73 -6.53
CA ALA A 13 -7.44 -10.98 -6.83
C ALA A 13 -7.77 -12.11 -5.86
N ARG A 14 -7.60 -13.34 -6.33
CA ARG A 14 -7.51 -14.54 -5.50
C ARG A 14 -6.14 -15.16 -5.71
N LEU A 15 -5.30 -15.09 -4.69
CA LEU A 15 -3.94 -15.58 -4.69
C LEU A 15 -3.86 -16.93 -3.99
N ALA A 16 -2.93 -17.77 -4.43
CA ALA A 16 -2.62 -19.06 -3.82
C ALA A 16 -1.83 -18.90 -2.52
N ARG A 17 -0.98 -17.85 -2.42
CA ARG A 17 -0.21 -17.52 -1.21
C ARG A 17 -0.25 -16.01 -0.91
N PRO A 18 -0.12 -15.60 0.35
CA PRO A 18 -0.01 -16.47 1.52
C PRO A 18 -1.28 -17.27 1.84
N ALA A 19 -1.14 -18.40 2.54
CA ALA A 19 -2.24 -19.29 2.91
C ALA A 19 -2.08 -19.83 4.34
N GLY A 20 -3.11 -19.73 5.16
CA GLY A 20 -3.04 -20.15 6.56
C GLY A 20 -4.35 -19.94 7.31
N PRO A 21 -4.40 -20.16 8.64
CA PRO A 21 -5.54 -19.76 9.44
C PRO A 21 -5.97 -18.31 9.18
N GLU A 22 -7.25 -18.02 9.40
CA GLU A 22 -7.86 -16.73 9.10
C GLU A 22 -7.03 -15.56 9.66
N THR A 23 -6.70 -14.62 8.78
CA THR A 23 -5.99 -13.38 9.12
C THR A 23 -6.38 -12.31 8.12
N THR A 24 -6.81 -11.16 8.62
CA THR A 24 -7.25 -10.03 7.81
C THR A 24 -6.29 -8.86 7.96
N LEU A 25 -5.77 -8.36 6.85
CA LEU A 25 -4.86 -7.22 6.82
C LEU A 25 -5.47 -6.10 5.97
N ALA A 26 -5.55 -4.89 6.50
CA ALA A 26 -5.82 -3.71 5.70
C ALA A 26 -4.49 -3.14 5.17
N VAL A 27 -4.42 -2.81 3.89
CA VAL A 27 -3.23 -2.24 3.25
C VAL A 27 -3.56 -0.87 2.70
N LEU A 28 -2.77 0.12 3.10
CA LEU A 28 -2.84 1.51 2.67
C LEU A 28 -1.52 1.92 2.04
N ALA A 29 -1.56 2.91 1.15
CA ALA A 29 -0.38 3.49 0.54
C ALA A 29 -0.66 4.95 0.13
N ASP A 30 0.40 5.74 0.00
CA ASP A 30 0.35 7.09 -0.58
C ASP A 30 -0.77 7.93 0.08
N VAL A 31 -0.69 8.04 1.41
CA VAL A 31 -1.63 8.83 2.22
C VAL A 31 -1.46 10.30 1.93
N HIS A 32 -0.21 10.77 1.81
CA HIS A 32 0.13 12.17 1.61
C HIS A 32 -0.65 13.12 2.54
N ALA A 33 -0.66 12.79 3.84
CA ALA A 33 -1.27 13.62 4.84
C ALA A 33 -0.68 15.03 4.78
N ASP A 34 -1.58 16.01 4.79
CA ASP A 34 -1.26 17.42 4.78
C ASP A 34 -2.09 18.11 5.87
N ALA A 35 -1.43 18.53 6.93
CA ALA A 35 -2.09 19.24 8.03
C ALA A 35 -2.71 20.57 7.57
N ALA A 36 -2.16 21.22 6.54
CA ALA A 36 -2.69 22.45 5.99
C ALA A 36 -3.90 22.24 5.06
N ARG A 37 -4.16 20.97 4.64
CA ARG A 37 -5.25 20.60 3.74
C ARG A 37 -5.26 21.43 2.45
N GLU A 38 -4.10 21.65 1.84
CA GLU A 38 -4.05 22.43 0.61
C GLU A 38 -4.81 21.72 -0.52
N SER A 39 -5.58 22.50 -1.28
CA SER A 39 -6.41 22.00 -2.37
C SER A 39 -5.83 22.28 -3.75
N GLY A 40 -6.42 21.65 -4.77
CA GLY A 40 -6.09 21.90 -6.19
C GLY A 40 -5.01 21.00 -6.77
N SER A 41 -4.47 20.06 -5.98
CA SER A 41 -3.62 18.98 -6.47
C SER A 41 -4.46 17.79 -6.92
N TRP A 42 -4.01 17.05 -7.94
CA TRP A 42 -4.61 15.77 -8.34
C TRP A 42 -4.51 14.69 -7.24
N LYS A 43 -3.63 14.90 -6.26
CA LYS A 43 -3.49 14.06 -5.08
C LYS A 43 -4.53 14.34 -3.99
N CYS A 44 -5.38 15.36 -4.16
CA CYS A 44 -6.48 15.70 -3.25
C CYS A 44 -6.07 15.76 -1.76
N HIS A 45 -4.97 16.46 -1.46
CA HIS A 45 -4.41 16.51 -0.10
C HIS A 45 -5.39 17.06 0.94
N GLU A 46 -6.32 17.92 0.52
CA GLU A 46 -7.40 18.47 1.35
C GLU A 46 -8.31 17.39 1.98
N HIS A 47 -8.31 16.18 1.41
CA HIS A 47 -9.11 15.04 1.86
C HIS A 47 -8.27 13.89 2.43
N ALA A 48 -6.94 13.93 2.31
CA ALA A 48 -6.03 12.82 2.67
C ALA A 48 -6.27 12.27 4.09
N LEU A 49 -6.32 13.16 5.09
CA LEU A 49 -6.54 12.77 6.49
C LEU A 49 -7.93 12.18 6.74
N ASP A 50 -8.95 12.64 6.01
CA ASP A 50 -10.32 12.10 6.15
C ASP A 50 -10.43 10.71 5.51
N ARG A 51 -9.72 10.50 4.39
CA ARG A 51 -9.60 9.18 3.75
C ARG A 51 -8.82 8.20 4.61
N LEU A 52 -7.74 8.65 5.27
CA LEU A 52 -7.00 7.84 6.23
C LEU A 52 -7.90 7.39 7.39
N ARG A 53 -8.65 8.31 8.01
CA ARG A 53 -9.57 7.96 9.10
C ARG A 53 -10.66 6.99 8.65
N THR A 54 -11.22 7.20 7.46
CA THR A 54 -12.19 6.27 6.87
C THR A 54 -11.59 4.87 6.72
N ALA A 55 -10.36 4.76 6.24
CA ALA A 55 -9.66 3.49 6.09
C ALA A 55 -9.44 2.77 7.42
N LEU A 56 -9.03 3.50 8.45
CA LEU A 56 -8.81 2.97 9.80
C LEU A 56 -10.12 2.52 10.46
N ASP A 57 -11.17 3.32 10.33
CA ASP A 57 -12.50 2.97 10.82
C ASP A 57 -13.07 1.73 10.10
N ASP A 58 -12.89 1.63 8.79
CA ASP A 58 -13.27 0.46 8.01
C ASP A 58 -12.44 -0.77 8.40
N ALA A 59 -11.13 -0.63 8.58
CA ALA A 59 -10.26 -1.70 9.05
C ALA A 59 -10.74 -2.25 10.41
N GLY A 60 -11.08 -1.36 11.35
CA GLY A 60 -11.66 -1.75 12.64
C GLY A 60 -13.00 -2.47 12.50
N ARG A 61 -13.93 -1.95 11.68
CA ARG A 61 -15.23 -2.58 11.44
C ARG A 61 -15.15 -3.94 10.75
N LEU A 62 -14.17 -4.11 9.86
CA LEU A 62 -13.91 -5.34 9.13
C LEU A 62 -13.07 -6.35 9.92
N GLY A 63 -12.63 -5.99 11.14
CA GLY A 63 -11.88 -6.89 12.01
C GLY A 63 -10.45 -7.14 11.54
N ALA A 64 -9.81 -6.15 10.91
CA ALA A 64 -8.42 -6.28 10.49
C ALA A 64 -7.50 -6.51 11.71
N ASP A 65 -6.66 -7.55 11.63
CA ASP A 65 -5.65 -7.86 12.64
C ASP A 65 -4.49 -6.86 12.64
N ALA A 66 -4.25 -6.19 11.51
CA ALA A 66 -3.30 -5.10 11.36
C ALA A 66 -3.64 -4.19 10.18
N VAL A 67 -3.15 -2.95 10.25
CA VAL A 67 -3.09 -2.03 9.12
C VAL A 67 -1.63 -1.93 8.66
N LEU A 68 -1.37 -2.16 7.39
CA LEU A 68 -0.06 -2.01 6.76
C LEU A 68 -0.04 -0.72 5.96
N VAL A 69 1.01 0.08 6.07
CA VAL A 69 1.14 1.32 5.27
C VAL A 69 2.41 1.31 4.45
N ALA A 70 2.26 1.20 3.14
CA ALA A 70 3.34 1.10 2.15
C ALA A 70 3.88 2.50 1.76
N GLY A 71 4.26 3.29 2.76
CA GLY A 71 4.94 4.57 2.58
C GLY A 71 4.08 5.74 2.11
N ASP A 72 4.76 6.89 2.06
CA ASP A 72 4.22 8.21 1.76
C ASP A 72 3.06 8.57 2.70
N LEU A 73 3.32 8.45 4.01
CA LEU A 73 2.40 8.87 5.07
C LEU A 73 2.09 10.35 4.95
N THR A 74 3.11 11.16 4.71
CA THR A 74 3.01 12.62 4.64
C THR A 74 3.19 13.13 3.22
N ARG A 75 2.62 14.30 2.95
CA ARG A 75 2.83 14.99 1.67
C ARG A 75 4.27 15.44 1.53
N ASP A 76 4.88 15.90 2.62
CA ASP A 76 6.09 16.70 2.53
C ASP A 76 7.07 16.55 3.69
N GLY A 77 6.90 15.56 4.56
CA GLY A 77 7.79 15.32 5.68
C GLY A 77 7.63 16.29 6.85
N ARG A 78 6.64 17.19 6.81
CA ARG A 78 6.48 18.20 7.86
C ARG A 78 6.01 17.59 9.19
N PRO A 79 6.52 18.06 10.34
CA PRO A 79 6.16 17.52 11.65
C PRO A 79 4.67 17.55 11.97
N ASP A 80 3.96 18.61 11.58
CA ASP A 80 2.51 18.76 11.80
C ASP A 80 1.70 17.74 11.00
N SER A 81 2.15 17.38 9.79
CA SER A 81 1.57 16.29 9.00
C SER A 81 1.74 14.94 9.69
N PHE A 82 2.91 14.67 10.29
CA PHE A 82 3.10 13.45 11.09
C PHE A 82 2.26 13.43 12.37
N ASP A 83 2.12 14.56 13.06
CA ASP A 83 1.25 14.66 14.25
C ASP A 83 -0.22 14.41 13.89
N ALA A 84 -0.67 14.87 12.70
CA ALA A 84 -1.99 14.57 12.20
C ALA A 84 -2.18 13.10 11.82
N VAL A 85 -1.13 12.43 11.30
CA VAL A 85 -1.12 10.98 11.06
C VAL A 85 -1.23 10.21 12.37
N ASP A 86 -0.47 10.58 13.40
CA ASP A 86 -0.55 9.93 14.71
C ASP A 86 -1.95 10.05 15.31
N ALA A 87 -2.56 11.24 15.23
CA ALA A 87 -3.92 11.46 15.70
C ALA A 87 -4.95 10.63 14.93
N ALA A 88 -4.71 10.34 13.64
CA ALA A 88 -5.54 9.43 12.87
C ALA A 88 -5.29 7.97 13.27
N PHE A 89 -4.04 7.52 13.35
CA PHE A 89 -3.70 6.15 13.77
C PHE A 89 -4.25 5.79 15.15
N ALA A 90 -4.37 6.76 16.05
CA ALA A 90 -4.99 6.57 17.37
C ALA A 90 -6.47 6.17 17.32
N THR A 91 -7.16 6.23 16.17
CA THR A 91 -8.55 5.76 16.03
C THR A 91 -8.68 4.26 15.74
N PHE A 92 -7.58 3.55 15.50
CA PHE A 92 -7.55 2.12 15.27
C PHE A 92 -6.93 1.39 16.48
N ASP A 93 -7.68 0.48 17.09
CA ASP A 93 -7.28 -0.25 18.31
C ASP A 93 -6.28 -1.41 18.05
N GLY A 94 -5.68 -1.47 16.86
CA GLY A 94 -4.76 -2.54 16.44
C GLY A 94 -3.39 -2.03 15.97
N PRO A 95 -2.47 -2.93 15.59
CA PRO A 95 -1.15 -2.54 15.12
C PRO A 95 -1.23 -1.88 13.73
N VAL A 96 -0.59 -0.71 13.62
CA VAL A 96 -0.29 -0.06 12.34
C VAL A 96 1.21 -0.26 12.06
N LEU A 97 1.53 -0.93 10.96
CA LEU A 97 2.90 -1.29 10.57
C LEU A 97 3.28 -0.57 9.28
N CYS A 98 4.19 0.40 9.37
CA CYS A 98 4.57 1.22 8.22
C CYS A 98 5.96 0.91 7.71
N VAL A 99 6.19 1.22 6.44
CA VAL A 99 7.51 1.44 5.84
C VAL A 99 7.58 2.88 5.34
N PRO A 100 8.76 3.52 5.28
CA PRO A 100 8.87 4.88 4.78
C PRO A 100 8.67 4.93 3.27
N GLY A 101 7.98 5.98 2.79
CA GLY A 101 8.04 6.39 1.39
C GLY A 101 9.05 7.50 1.16
N ASN A 102 9.25 7.89 -0.11
CA ASN A 102 10.23 8.91 -0.45
C ASN A 102 9.83 10.32 0.04
N HIS A 103 8.58 10.52 0.46
CA HIS A 103 8.11 11.77 1.09
C HIS A 103 8.30 11.80 2.61
N ASP A 104 8.59 10.66 3.24
CA ASP A 104 8.66 10.54 4.70
C ASP A 104 10.10 10.59 5.27
N VAL A 105 11.10 10.58 4.38
CA VAL A 105 12.53 10.58 4.73
C VAL A 105 13.25 11.73 4.03
N PRO A 106 14.42 12.17 4.55
CA PRO A 106 15.07 13.37 4.04
C PRO A 106 15.51 13.19 2.58
N LYS A 107 15.37 14.26 1.79
CA LYS A 107 15.89 14.39 0.43
C LYS A 107 16.62 15.71 0.31
N THR A 108 17.48 15.89 -0.70
CA THR A 108 18.21 17.16 -0.86
C THR A 108 17.29 18.38 -1.05
N TYR A 109 16.08 18.14 -1.56
CA TYR A 109 15.06 19.15 -1.84
C TYR A 109 13.88 19.13 -0.85
N ARG A 110 13.93 18.30 0.20
CA ARG A 110 12.84 18.15 1.17
C ARG A 110 13.36 17.76 2.54
N ASP A 111 13.05 18.61 3.51
CA ASP A 111 13.23 18.27 4.92
C ASP A 111 12.18 17.25 5.37
N ALA A 112 12.62 16.25 6.12
CA ALA A 112 11.79 15.27 6.77
C ALA A 112 12.56 14.69 7.99
N PRO A 113 11.91 13.95 8.89
CA PRO A 113 12.60 13.22 9.94
C PRO A 113 13.60 12.23 9.37
N SER A 114 14.68 11.96 10.10
CA SER A 114 15.59 10.87 9.73
C SER A 114 14.85 9.53 9.67
N VAL A 115 15.37 8.58 8.89
CA VAL A 115 14.85 7.20 8.87
C VAL A 115 14.84 6.57 10.27
N HIS A 116 15.78 6.95 11.15
CA HIS A 116 15.77 6.49 12.54
C HIS A 116 14.56 7.02 13.31
N ALA A 117 14.22 8.30 13.16
CA ALA A 117 13.03 8.88 13.78
C ALA A 117 11.74 8.26 13.22
N PHE A 118 11.68 8.01 11.91
CA PHE A 118 10.55 7.30 11.29
C PHE A 118 10.41 5.88 11.85
N ARG A 119 11.53 5.14 11.94
CA ARG A 119 11.59 3.78 12.50
C ARG A 119 11.02 3.74 13.92
N GLU A 120 11.48 4.60 14.81
CA GLU A 120 11.02 4.60 16.21
C GLU A 120 9.53 4.96 16.32
N ARG A 121 8.99 5.76 15.39
CA ARG A 121 7.60 6.22 15.42
C ARG A 121 6.60 5.26 14.79
N TYR A 122 6.97 4.60 13.68
CA TYR A 122 5.99 3.92 12.80
C TYR A 122 6.31 2.44 12.49
N THR A 123 7.36 1.88 13.09
CA THR A 123 7.74 0.47 12.92
C THR A 123 7.79 -0.22 14.29
N PRO A 124 8.01 -1.54 14.37
CA PRO A 124 8.32 -2.24 15.63
C PRO A 124 9.63 -1.81 16.33
N GLY A 125 10.14 -0.60 16.07
CA GLY A 125 11.41 -0.08 16.59
C GLY A 125 12.65 -0.61 15.87
N VAL A 126 12.50 -1.19 14.67
CA VAL A 126 13.57 -1.76 13.84
C VAL A 126 13.18 -1.70 12.36
N LEU A 127 14.15 -1.49 11.46
CA LEU A 127 13.96 -1.49 10.02
C LEU A 127 15.25 -2.02 9.34
N PRO A 128 15.18 -3.02 8.44
CA PRO A 128 13.99 -3.80 8.09
C PRO A 128 13.44 -4.60 9.28
N TYR A 129 12.16 -4.97 9.27
CA TYR A 129 11.52 -5.73 10.37
C TYR A 129 10.77 -6.97 9.90
N VAL A 130 10.54 -7.88 10.84
CA VAL A 130 9.55 -8.96 10.73
C VAL A 130 8.56 -8.85 11.89
N ARG A 131 7.27 -8.89 11.59
CA ARG A 131 6.21 -8.93 12.60
C ARG A 131 5.19 -10.01 12.25
N ARG A 132 4.96 -10.96 13.15
CA ARG A 132 3.86 -11.92 12.99
C ARG A 132 2.51 -11.23 13.24
N VAL A 133 1.58 -11.43 12.33
CA VAL A 133 0.17 -11.00 12.42
C VAL A 133 -0.69 -12.20 12.05
N GLY A 134 -1.49 -12.70 12.99
CA GLY A 134 -2.27 -13.93 12.80
C GLY A 134 -1.42 -15.10 12.30
N SER A 135 -1.74 -15.62 11.12
CA SER A 135 -1.04 -16.73 10.48
C SER A 135 0.21 -16.35 9.69
N VAL A 136 0.35 -15.08 9.29
CA VAL A 136 1.41 -14.61 8.38
C VAL A 136 2.48 -13.76 9.08
N HIS A 137 3.61 -13.55 8.40
CA HIS A 137 4.65 -12.62 8.78
C HIS A 137 4.65 -11.41 7.85
N VAL A 138 4.53 -10.22 8.42
CA VAL A 138 4.74 -8.97 7.70
C VAL A 138 6.22 -8.64 7.74
N VAL A 139 6.84 -8.47 6.57
CA VAL A 139 8.24 -8.08 6.43
C VAL A 139 8.27 -6.67 5.86
N GLY A 140 8.77 -5.69 6.62
CA GLY A 140 8.89 -4.31 6.16
C GLY A 140 10.30 -3.99 5.69
N LEU A 141 10.45 -3.51 4.45
CA LEU A 141 11.72 -3.10 3.86
C LEU A 141 11.78 -1.59 3.64
N ASP A 142 12.95 -1.00 3.86
CA ASP A 142 13.22 0.38 3.46
C ASP A 142 13.66 0.43 2.00
N THR A 143 12.94 1.21 1.20
CA THR A 143 13.31 1.48 -0.20
C THR A 143 13.60 2.95 -0.45
N ALA A 144 13.35 3.80 0.54
CA ALA A 144 13.32 5.25 0.39
C ALA A 144 14.62 5.91 0.85
N SER A 145 15.24 5.40 1.92
CA SER A 145 16.37 6.09 2.57
C SER A 145 17.72 5.85 1.89
N ALA A 146 17.81 4.82 1.04
CA ALA A 146 19.04 4.50 0.29
C ALA A 146 19.22 5.35 -0.98
N VAL A 147 18.32 6.30 -1.22
CA VAL A 147 18.29 7.17 -2.40
C VAL A 147 18.24 8.61 -1.92
N GLU A 148 19.27 9.41 -2.26
CA GLU A 148 19.34 10.83 -1.84
C GLU A 148 18.38 11.70 -2.65
N ASP A 149 18.24 11.42 -3.95
CA ASP A 149 17.47 12.22 -4.90
C ASP A 149 16.58 11.39 -5.83
N GLY A 150 15.40 11.93 -6.12
CA GLY A 150 14.43 11.33 -7.03
C GLY A 150 13.38 10.47 -6.33
N SER A 151 12.48 9.93 -7.15
CA SER A 151 11.34 9.12 -6.72
C SER A 151 11.56 7.62 -6.90
N HIS A 152 12.77 7.20 -7.26
CA HIS A 152 13.09 5.78 -7.40
C HIS A 152 13.43 5.18 -6.04
N GLY A 153 13.22 3.88 -5.90
CA GLY A 153 13.56 3.14 -4.70
C GLY A 153 14.81 2.29 -4.87
N ARG A 154 15.43 1.93 -3.75
CA ARG A 154 16.52 0.94 -3.70
C ARG A 154 16.40 0.08 -2.46
N VAL A 155 16.35 -1.24 -2.64
CA VAL A 155 16.67 -2.18 -1.56
C VAL A 155 18.19 -2.35 -1.56
N THR A 156 18.84 -2.10 -0.43
CA THR A 156 20.29 -2.29 -0.28
C THR A 156 20.67 -3.77 -0.25
N ASP A 157 21.89 -4.07 -0.67
CA ASP A 157 22.46 -5.42 -0.65
C ASP A 157 22.42 -6.04 0.76
N ASP A 158 22.61 -5.24 1.81
CA ASP A 158 22.48 -5.68 3.21
C ASP A 158 21.05 -6.09 3.55
N GLN A 159 20.03 -5.36 3.07
CA GLN A 159 18.63 -5.76 3.27
C GLN A 159 18.28 -7.01 2.48
N LEU A 160 18.83 -7.18 1.28
CA LEU A 160 18.64 -8.39 0.48
C LEU A 160 19.28 -9.61 1.15
N ALA A 161 20.53 -9.49 1.60
CA ALA A 161 21.20 -10.56 2.35
C ALA A 161 20.49 -10.89 3.66
N TRP A 162 19.95 -9.88 4.36
CA TRP A 162 19.11 -10.08 5.53
C TRP A 162 17.81 -10.81 5.18
N LEU A 163 17.16 -10.44 4.07
CA LEU A 163 15.93 -11.06 3.60
C LEU A 163 16.14 -12.55 3.27
N ASP A 164 17.24 -12.89 2.59
CA ASP A 164 17.63 -14.27 2.29
C ASP A 164 17.88 -15.12 3.53
N ALA A 165 18.41 -14.50 4.60
CA ALA A 165 18.62 -15.18 5.86
C ALA A 165 17.30 -15.38 6.64
N VAL A 166 16.35 -14.45 6.50
CA VAL A 166 15.12 -14.41 7.29
C VAL A 166 13.99 -15.25 6.68
N LEU A 167 13.70 -15.11 5.38
CA LEU A 167 12.54 -15.74 4.76
C LEU A 167 12.49 -17.27 4.92
N PRO A 168 13.59 -18.03 4.81
CA PRO A 168 13.57 -19.48 5.02
C PRO A 168 13.25 -19.89 6.46
N THR A 169 13.38 -18.98 7.42
CA THR A 169 13.17 -19.24 8.85
C THR A 169 11.75 -18.92 9.33
N ILE A 170 10.94 -18.29 8.47
CA ILE A 170 9.57 -17.89 8.78
C ILE A 170 8.57 -18.63 7.87
N GLY A 171 7.30 -18.59 8.25
CA GLY A 171 6.21 -19.19 7.46
C GLY A 171 5.79 -18.30 6.29
N GLU A 172 4.50 -18.34 5.96
CA GLU A 172 3.89 -17.42 5.00
C GLU A 172 4.21 -15.96 5.32
N ALA A 173 4.54 -15.19 4.28
CA ALA A 173 4.97 -13.80 4.43
C ALA A 173 4.25 -12.84 3.45
N VAL A 174 4.12 -11.60 3.88
CA VAL A 174 3.77 -10.44 3.05
C VAL A 174 4.92 -9.45 3.18
N VAL A 175 5.65 -9.22 2.11
CA VAL A 175 6.73 -8.23 2.07
C VAL A 175 6.14 -6.89 1.68
N VAL A 176 6.36 -5.85 2.48
CA VAL A 176 5.86 -4.50 2.27
C VAL A 176 7.05 -3.57 2.03
N CYS A 177 6.97 -2.80 0.95
CA CYS A 177 7.92 -1.74 0.63
C CYS A 177 7.18 -0.58 -0.05
N HIS A 178 7.78 0.61 -0.17
CA HIS A 178 7.08 1.71 -0.83
C HIS A 178 7.17 1.63 -2.36
N HIS A 179 8.39 1.53 -2.89
CA HIS A 179 8.63 1.55 -4.33
C HIS A 179 8.45 0.17 -4.95
N ASN A 180 7.91 0.12 -6.19
CA ASN A 180 7.77 -1.14 -6.90
C ASN A 180 9.13 -1.72 -7.34
N LEU A 181 9.61 -2.71 -6.59
CA LEU A 181 10.90 -3.39 -6.84
C LEU A 181 10.73 -4.92 -6.92
N ALA A 182 9.59 -5.41 -7.41
CA ALA A 182 9.33 -6.84 -7.49
C ALA A 182 10.37 -7.61 -8.33
N ASP A 183 10.96 -6.98 -9.37
CA ASP A 183 12.03 -7.59 -10.15
C ASP A 183 13.32 -7.78 -9.33
N VAL A 184 13.61 -6.90 -8.38
CA VAL A 184 14.74 -7.05 -7.47
C VAL A 184 14.45 -8.17 -6.47
N LEU A 185 13.22 -8.24 -5.96
CA LEU A 185 12.80 -9.26 -4.99
C LEU A 185 12.61 -10.65 -5.62
N ALA A 186 12.54 -10.75 -6.95
CA ALA A 186 12.28 -11.98 -7.71
C ALA A 186 13.28 -13.10 -7.38
N ASP A 187 14.50 -12.73 -6.98
CA ASP A 187 15.60 -13.63 -6.69
C ASP A 187 15.65 -14.08 -5.21
N HIS A 188 14.73 -13.60 -4.36
CA HIS A 188 14.81 -13.73 -2.89
C HIS A 188 13.63 -14.49 -2.25
N ASP A 189 13.04 -15.49 -2.91
CA ASP A 189 11.94 -16.35 -2.38
C ASP A 189 10.73 -15.60 -1.78
N VAL A 190 10.50 -14.34 -2.20
CA VAL A 190 9.38 -13.53 -1.73
C VAL A 190 8.06 -14.07 -2.31
N PRO A 191 7.07 -14.49 -1.49
CA PRO A 191 5.81 -15.02 -2.03
C PRO A 191 4.88 -13.92 -2.53
N LEU A 192 4.75 -12.83 -1.78
CA LEU A 192 3.91 -11.68 -2.09
C LEU A 192 4.63 -10.39 -1.69
N ALA A 193 4.85 -9.51 -2.65
CA ALA A 193 5.36 -8.15 -2.45
C ALA A 193 4.22 -7.14 -2.62
N VAL A 194 4.00 -6.31 -1.61
CA VAL A 194 3.00 -5.26 -1.57
C VAL A 194 3.72 -3.91 -1.59
N SER A 195 3.39 -3.08 -2.58
CA SER A 195 4.01 -1.75 -2.73
C SER A 195 2.98 -0.65 -2.96
N GLY A 196 3.37 0.59 -2.70
CA GLY A 196 2.60 1.79 -3.02
C GLY A 196 3.18 2.47 -4.24
N HIS A 197 3.41 3.77 -4.11
CA HIS A 197 4.15 4.65 -5.01
C HIS A 197 3.51 4.88 -6.37
N ALA A 198 2.83 3.90 -6.97
CA ALA A 198 2.24 4.00 -8.30
C ALA A 198 0.91 4.77 -8.31
N HIS A 199 0.23 4.89 -7.17
CA HIS A 199 -1.12 5.44 -7.01
C HIS A 199 -2.21 4.67 -7.78
N TRP A 200 -1.92 3.46 -8.27
CA TRP A 200 -2.85 2.65 -9.06
C TRP A 200 -2.81 1.19 -8.61
N PRO A 201 -3.96 0.52 -8.41
CA PRO A 201 -3.96 -0.88 -8.00
C PRO A 201 -3.50 -1.76 -9.16
N THR A 202 -2.59 -2.68 -8.92
CA THR A 202 -2.11 -3.63 -9.94
C THR A 202 -1.80 -4.96 -9.29
N VAL A 203 -2.07 -6.04 -10.02
CA VAL A 203 -1.69 -7.40 -9.62
C VAL A 203 -0.86 -7.99 -10.75
N GLY A 204 0.39 -8.30 -10.46
CA GLY A 204 1.37 -8.76 -11.45
C GLY A 204 2.26 -9.87 -10.91
N THR A 205 3.25 -10.26 -11.70
CA THR A 205 4.27 -11.23 -11.30
C THR A 205 5.64 -10.81 -11.83
N ALA A 206 6.66 -10.93 -10.99
CA ALA A 206 8.06 -10.76 -11.38
C ALA A 206 8.84 -12.01 -10.95
N GLY A 207 9.28 -12.82 -11.91
CA GLY A 207 9.81 -14.16 -11.61
C GLY A 207 8.79 -15.00 -10.84
N ARG A 208 9.13 -15.38 -9.60
CA ARG A 208 8.25 -16.13 -8.69
C ARG A 208 7.44 -15.25 -7.74
N VAL A 209 7.72 -13.95 -7.71
CA VAL A 209 7.08 -13.00 -6.78
C VAL A 209 5.74 -12.57 -7.34
N ARG A 210 4.70 -12.70 -6.52
CA ARG A 210 3.43 -12.00 -6.75
C ARG A 210 3.59 -10.54 -6.36
N GLU A 211 3.35 -9.64 -7.31
CA GLU A 211 3.39 -8.19 -7.11
C GLU A 211 1.96 -7.68 -6.90
N LEU A 212 1.76 -6.90 -5.84
CA LEU A 212 0.51 -6.22 -5.55
C LEU A 212 0.80 -4.74 -5.28
N LEU A 213 0.35 -3.86 -6.19
CA LEU A 213 0.42 -2.42 -5.96
C LEU A 213 -0.88 -1.96 -5.31
N ALA A 214 -0.76 -1.30 -4.17
CA ALA A 214 -1.86 -0.66 -3.48
C ALA A 214 -2.20 0.67 -4.20
N PRO A 215 -3.49 0.99 -4.34
CA PRO A 215 -3.92 2.31 -4.77
C PRO A 215 -3.56 3.36 -3.71
N ALA A 216 -3.52 4.61 -4.13
CA ALA A 216 -3.35 5.70 -3.18
C ALA A 216 -4.62 5.94 -2.35
N VAL A 217 -4.42 6.23 -1.07
CA VAL A 217 -5.48 6.70 -0.18
C VAL A 217 -5.97 8.10 -0.61
N CYS A 218 -5.05 8.98 -1.03
CA CYS A 218 -5.37 10.39 -1.27
C CYS A 218 -5.96 10.66 -2.66
N SER A 219 -5.44 10.02 -3.71
CA SER A 219 -5.76 10.32 -5.10
C SER A 219 -6.65 9.25 -5.72
N PHE A 220 -7.29 9.55 -6.86
CA PHE A 220 -8.10 8.56 -7.60
C PHE A 220 -7.34 7.22 -7.77
N PRO A 221 -7.94 6.07 -7.41
CA PRO A 221 -9.36 5.86 -7.08
C PRO A 221 -9.75 6.03 -5.60
N GLN A 222 -8.87 6.53 -4.73
CA GLN A 222 -9.08 6.73 -3.28
C GLN A 222 -9.53 5.44 -2.60
N ALA A 223 -8.62 4.49 -2.50
CA ALA A 223 -8.88 3.17 -1.97
C ALA A 223 -7.71 2.65 -1.13
N GLY A 224 -8.00 1.68 -0.27
CA GLY A 224 -7.02 0.73 0.25
C GLY A 224 -7.26 -0.67 -0.32
N LEU A 225 -6.60 -1.67 0.25
CA LEU A 225 -6.87 -3.08 -0.02
C LEU A 225 -7.18 -3.82 1.29
N LEU A 226 -7.97 -4.87 1.20
CA LEU A 226 -8.19 -5.84 2.27
C LEU A 226 -7.65 -7.20 1.81
N LEU A 227 -6.75 -7.79 2.60
CA LEU A 227 -6.18 -9.12 2.36
C LEU A 227 -6.76 -10.08 3.39
N ASP A 228 -7.62 -10.99 2.93
CA ASP A 228 -8.17 -12.07 3.75
C ASP A 228 -7.40 -13.37 3.46
N VAL A 229 -6.53 -13.76 4.38
CA VAL A 229 -5.74 -14.99 4.32
C VAL A 229 -6.56 -16.13 4.91
N THR A 230 -6.73 -17.20 4.14
CA THR A 230 -7.39 -18.44 4.57
C THR A 230 -6.55 -19.65 4.13
N PRO A 231 -6.92 -20.89 4.53
CA PRO A 231 -6.20 -22.08 4.06
C PRO A 231 -6.24 -22.24 2.54
N GLU A 232 -7.20 -21.62 1.85
CA GLU A 232 -7.32 -21.61 0.38
C GLU A 232 -6.44 -20.54 -0.29
N GLY A 233 -5.73 -19.70 0.47
CA GLY A 233 -4.85 -18.63 -0.02
C GLY A 233 -5.29 -17.24 0.44
N THR A 234 -4.89 -16.18 -0.28
CA THR A 234 -5.25 -14.77 0.04
C THR A 234 -6.27 -14.18 -0.92
N THR A 235 -7.39 -13.65 -0.42
CA THR A 235 -8.34 -12.86 -1.21
C THR A 235 -7.98 -11.39 -1.06
N VAL A 236 -7.73 -10.71 -2.16
CA VAL A 236 -7.45 -9.27 -2.18
C VAL A 236 -8.70 -8.55 -2.65
N SER A 237 -9.27 -7.70 -1.81
CA SER A 237 -10.45 -6.87 -2.14
C SER A 237 -10.09 -5.40 -2.10
N MET A 238 -10.69 -4.61 -2.98
CA MET A 238 -10.58 -3.15 -2.90
C MET A 238 -11.33 -2.64 -1.66
N LEU A 239 -10.79 -1.64 -0.97
CA LEU A 239 -11.47 -0.94 0.11
C LEU A 239 -11.74 0.51 -0.32
N PRO A 240 -12.93 0.85 -0.85
CA PRO A 240 -13.24 2.21 -1.29
C PRO A 240 -13.27 3.18 -0.09
N LEU A 241 -12.54 4.30 -0.18
CA LEU A 241 -12.44 5.28 0.92
C LEU A 241 -13.22 6.57 0.64
N ALA A 242 -13.77 6.66 -0.57
CA ALA A 242 -14.61 7.77 -1.00
C ALA A 242 -15.99 7.25 -1.40
N ASP A 243 -17.01 8.07 -1.13
CA ASP A 243 -18.32 7.88 -1.73
C ASP A 243 -18.28 8.22 -3.23
N ARG A 244 -19.44 8.13 -3.89
CA ARG A 244 -19.55 8.36 -5.32
C ARG A 244 -19.10 9.76 -5.73
N ASP A 245 -19.40 10.77 -4.91
CA ASP A 245 -19.08 12.16 -5.23
C ASP A 245 -17.60 12.45 -4.99
N GLY A 246 -17.03 11.92 -3.91
CA GLY A 246 -15.59 11.98 -3.65
C GLY A 246 -14.76 11.27 -4.73
N LEU A 247 -15.19 10.08 -5.14
CA LEU A 247 -14.54 9.34 -6.24
C LEU A 247 -14.59 10.13 -7.55
N ARG A 248 -15.72 10.77 -7.85
CA ARG A 248 -15.89 11.61 -9.04
C ARG A 248 -15.00 12.84 -9.00
N ALA A 249 -14.95 13.52 -7.86
CA ALA A 249 -14.08 14.68 -7.66
C ALA A 249 -12.61 14.31 -7.82
N ALA A 250 -12.17 13.19 -7.22
CA ALA A 250 -10.81 12.69 -7.36
C ALA A 250 -10.47 12.31 -8.82
N HIS A 251 -11.42 11.68 -9.53
CA HIS A 251 -11.27 11.39 -10.95
C HIS A 251 -11.10 12.68 -11.78
N ASP A 252 -11.92 13.70 -11.53
CA ASP A 252 -11.84 14.98 -12.24
C ASP A 252 -10.50 15.69 -11.94
N ALA A 253 -10.06 15.70 -10.68
CA ALA A 253 -8.75 16.22 -10.29
C ALA A 253 -7.58 15.47 -10.98
N ALA A 254 -7.68 14.14 -11.09
CA ALA A 254 -6.69 13.33 -11.79
C ALA A 254 -6.67 13.60 -13.31
N ARG A 255 -7.84 13.75 -13.93
CA ARG A 255 -7.99 14.09 -15.36
C ARG A 255 -7.38 15.46 -15.67
N ASP A 256 -7.57 16.43 -14.80
CA ASP A 256 -7.15 17.80 -15.05
C ASP A 256 -5.72 18.08 -14.55
N GLY A 257 -5.12 17.12 -13.82
CA GLY A 257 -3.82 17.22 -13.16
C GLY A 257 -2.56 17.06 -14.03
N THR A 258 -1.68 16.15 -13.63
CA THR A 258 -0.38 15.91 -14.28
C THR A 258 -0.52 14.90 -15.42
N GLU A 259 0.50 14.77 -16.28
CA GLU A 259 0.55 13.68 -17.28
C GLU A 259 0.38 12.31 -16.61
N ARG A 260 1.07 12.10 -15.49
CA ARG A 260 0.97 10.89 -14.69
C ARG A 260 -0.47 10.59 -14.24
N SER A 261 -1.17 11.57 -13.68
CA SER A 261 -2.55 11.37 -13.20
C SER A 261 -3.56 11.18 -14.34
N ARG A 262 -3.30 11.76 -15.51
CA ARG A 262 -4.09 11.52 -16.73
C ARG A 262 -3.96 10.07 -17.22
N ARG A 263 -2.74 9.51 -17.22
CA ARG A 263 -2.51 8.09 -17.58
C ARG A 263 -3.27 7.13 -16.65
N ILE A 264 -3.39 7.47 -15.35
CA ILE A 264 -4.21 6.71 -14.39
C ILE A 264 -5.69 6.71 -14.83
N VAL A 265 -6.23 7.87 -15.21
CA VAL A 265 -7.62 8.01 -15.69
C VAL A 265 -7.84 7.27 -17.01
N GLU A 266 -6.88 7.30 -17.92
CA GLU A 266 -6.92 6.56 -19.19
C GLU A 266 -6.96 5.05 -18.94
N THR A 267 -6.11 4.53 -18.05
CA THR A 267 -6.09 3.11 -17.66
C THR A 267 -7.44 2.65 -17.11
N PHE A 268 -8.14 3.51 -16.35
CA PHE A 268 -9.50 3.24 -15.89
C PHE A 268 -10.49 3.14 -17.06
N ARG A 269 -10.43 4.08 -18.01
CA ARG A 269 -11.32 4.13 -19.19
C ARG A 269 -11.13 2.94 -20.13
N ASP A 270 -9.91 2.42 -20.22
CA ASP A 270 -9.57 1.23 -21.01
C ASP A 270 -10.10 -0.07 -20.39
N GLY A 271 -10.76 0.03 -19.23
CA GLY A 271 -11.54 -1.05 -18.65
C GLY A 271 -10.77 -1.93 -17.67
N TYR A 272 -9.57 -1.53 -17.23
CA TYR A 272 -8.74 -2.32 -16.31
C TYR A 272 -9.50 -2.73 -15.03
N LEU A 273 -10.32 -1.83 -14.47
CA LEU A 273 -11.16 -2.10 -13.29
C LEU A 273 -12.62 -2.43 -13.62
N THR A 274 -12.89 -3.00 -14.81
CA THR A 274 -14.26 -3.37 -15.22
C THR A 274 -14.54 -4.87 -15.15
N ARG A 275 -13.49 -5.70 -14.95
CA ARG A 275 -13.60 -7.15 -14.79
C ARG A 275 -12.82 -7.58 -13.57
N PHE A 276 -13.47 -8.35 -12.70
CA PHE A 276 -12.91 -8.84 -11.45
C PHE A 276 -13.19 -10.34 -11.30
N PRO A 277 -12.27 -11.11 -10.68
CA PRO A 277 -10.94 -10.68 -10.25
C PRO A 277 -9.99 -10.45 -11.44
N LEU A 278 -8.97 -9.60 -11.25
CA LEU A 278 -7.89 -9.40 -12.23
C LEU A 278 -7.05 -10.68 -12.35
N VAL A 279 -6.79 -11.33 -11.23
CA VAL A 279 -6.10 -12.62 -11.19
C VAL A 279 -6.82 -13.59 -10.25
N ASP A 280 -6.95 -14.84 -10.67
CA ASP A 280 -7.49 -15.92 -9.86
C ASP A 280 -6.61 -17.17 -10.00
N GLU A 281 -5.70 -17.35 -9.04
CA GLU A 281 -4.79 -18.49 -8.94
C GLU A 281 -5.45 -19.73 -8.32
N ARG A 282 -6.65 -19.58 -7.75
CA ARG A 282 -7.37 -20.68 -7.09
C ARG A 282 -8.21 -21.49 -8.07
N THR A 283 -8.37 -21.01 -9.30
CA THR A 283 -8.97 -21.76 -10.40
C THR A 283 -7.88 -22.26 -11.34
N ARG A 284 -8.04 -23.48 -11.88
CA ARG A 284 -7.01 -24.13 -12.72
C ARG A 284 -6.77 -23.45 -14.09
N ASN A 285 -7.48 -22.36 -14.42
CA ASN A 285 -7.54 -21.77 -15.76
C ASN A 285 -7.49 -20.22 -15.76
N ASN A 286 -6.39 -19.58 -15.35
CA ASN A 286 -6.24 -18.14 -15.63
C ASN A 286 -4.84 -17.79 -16.19
N PRO A 287 -4.71 -17.53 -17.51
CA PRO A 287 -3.43 -17.29 -18.17
C PRO A 287 -3.04 -15.81 -18.39
N ASN A 288 -3.52 -14.83 -17.62
CA ASN A 288 -3.15 -13.43 -17.86
C ASN A 288 -2.76 -12.67 -16.57
N ALA A 289 -1.45 -12.51 -16.36
CA ALA A 289 -0.89 -11.41 -15.59
C ALA A 289 -0.15 -10.48 -16.57
N THR A 290 -0.89 -9.66 -17.30
CA THR A 290 -0.26 -8.67 -18.21
C THR A 290 0.16 -7.46 -17.38
N ARG A 291 1.47 -7.31 -17.17
CA ARG A 291 2.10 -6.12 -16.59
C ARG A 291 1.79 -4.92 -17.49
N LEU A 292 1.15 -3.87 -16.97
CA LEU A 292 1.12 -2.59 -17.67
C LEU A 292 2.45 -1.87 -17.39
N PRO A 293 3.11 -1.28 -18.40
CA PRO A 293 4.32 -0.52 -18.21
C PRO A 293 3.94 0.83 -17.57
N LEU A 294 3.96 0.89 -16.25
CA LEU A 294 4.07 2.17 -15.54
C LEU A 294 5.56 2.34 -15.22
N GLU A 295 6.14 3.39 -15.79
CA GLU A 295 7.59 3.63 -15.91
C GLU A 295 8.33 3.65 -14.55
N ARG A 296 9.62 3.31 -14.64
CA ARG A 296 10.64 3.35 -13.57
C ARG A 296 10.86 4.74 -13.00
#